data_AF-A0A5J4WDP1-F1
#
_entry.id   AF-A0A5J4WDP1-F1
#
_cell.length_a   1.000
_cell.length_b   1.000
_cell.length_c   1.000
_cell.angle_alpha   90.00
_cell.angle_beta   90.00
_cell.angle_gamma   90.00
#
_symmetry.space_group_name_H-M   'P 1'
#
loop_
_entity.id
_entity.type
_entity.pdbx_description
1 polymer ?
#
loop_
_entity_poly.entity_id
_entity_poly.type
_entity_poly.pdbx_seq_one_letter_code
_entity_poly.pdbx_strand_id
1 'polypeptide(L)'
;MDQRWSSNIFGCFGDCKICFAACIFQPCVLGSMLADLYGEKFGYEHCCLSWCCPCAPLLTRVGIRQREGIPGTLCEDYIMSCCCLPCSICQTAKQFSESGCKFHPIDL
;
A
#
# COMPACT_ATOMS: atom_id res chain seq x y z
N MET A 1 -0.19 23.83 2.41
CA MET A 1 -1.36 23.00 2.05
C MET A 1 -1.12 21.66 2.68
N ASP A 2 -1.91 21.31 3.69
CA ASP A 2 -1.73 20.06 4.43
C ASP A 2 -2.17 18.91 3.51
N GLN A 3 -1.21 18.26 2.86
CA GLN A 3 -1.43 17.03 2.08
C GLN A 3 -2.06 15.99 3.01
N ARG A 4 -3.22 15.43 2.68
CA ARG A 4 -3.89 14.39 3.48
C ARG A 4 -4.07 13.16 2.61
N TRP A 5 -4.19 11.99 3.25
CA TRP A 5 -4.67 10.78 2.56
C TRP A 5 -5.96 11.08 1.80
N SER A 6 -6.05 10.64 0.54
CA SER A 6 -7.18 10.90 -0.34
C SER A 6 -8.48 10.21 0.06
N SER A 7 -8.37 9.20 0.91
CA SER A 7 -9.51 8.45 1.45
C SER A 7 -9.31 8.20 2.94
N ASN A 8 -10.43 7.99 3.65
CA ASN A 8 -10.39 7.49 5.03
C ASN A 8 -9.92 6.03 5.06
N ILE A 9 -9.38 5.57 6.19
CA ILE A 9 -8.86 4.21 6.29
C ILE A 9 -9.94 3.15 6.02
N PHE A 10 -11.17 3.42 6.48
CA PHE A 10 -12.34 2.56 6.25
C PHE A 10 -13.11 2.91 4.98
N GLY A 11 -12.55 3.72 4.09
CA GLY A 11 -13.16 4.05 2.79
C GLY A 11 -13.39 2.81 1.91
N CYS A 12 -12.63 1.73 2.14
CA CYS A 12 -12.81 0.44 1.46
C CYS A 12 -14.13 -0.27 1.79
N PHE A 13 -14.84 0.09 2.87
CA PHE A 13 -16.14 -0.49 3.20
C PHE A 13 -17.27 -0.01 2.27
N GLY A 14 -17.07 1.12 1.55
CA GLY A 14 -17.95 1.51 0.46
C GLY A 14 -17.88 0.54 -0.73
N ASP A 15 -16.75 -0.16 -0.88
CA ASP A 15 -16.46 -1.13 -1.93
C ASP A 15 -15.88 -2.41 -1.34
N CYS A 16 -16.70 -3.19 -0.62
CA CYS A 16 -16.26 -4.45 0.03
C CYS A 16 -15.50 -5.41 -0.90
N LYS A 17 -15.76 -5.35 -2.22
CA LYS A 17 -15.05 -6.12 -3.25
C LYS A 17 -13.55 -5.78 -3.30
N ILE A 18 -13.20 -4.50 -3.15
CA ILE A 18 -11.80 -4.03 -3.14
C ILE A 18 -11.12 -4.48 -1.85
N CYS A 19 -11.81 -4.41 -0.72
CA CYS A 19 -11.28 -4.89 0.56
C CYS A 19 -10.98 -6.40 0.49
N PHE A 20 -11.89 -7.19 -0.09
CA PHE A 20 -11.71 -8.63 -0.29
C PHE A 20 -10.58 -8.95 -1.29
N ALA A 21 -10.51 -8.21 -2.39
CA ALA A 21 -9.43 -8.34 -3.37
C ALA A 21 -8.07 -7.97 -2.75
N ALA A 22 -8.00 -6.93 -1.92
CA ALA A 22 -6.80 -6.55 -1.20
C ALA A 22 -6.38 -7.58 -0.14
N CYS A 23 -7.32 -8.33 0.45
CA CYS A 23 -6.99 -9.47 1.31
C CYS A 23 -6.36 -10.64 0.53
N ILE A 24 -6.86 -10.95 -0.67
CA ILE A 24 -6.42 -12.11 -1.46
C ILE A 24 -5.15 -11.80 -2.25
N PHE A 25 -5.09 -10.63 -2.87
CA PHE A 25 -3.98 -10.19 -3.72
C PHE A 25 -3.02 -9.24 -3.00
N GLN A 26 -3.07 -9.26 -1.66
CA GLN A 26 -2.25 -8.43 -0.79
C GLN A 26 -0.75 -8.42 -1.14
N PRO A 27 -0.07 -9.58 -1.31
CA PRO A 27 1.37 -9.59 -1.56
C PRO A 27 1.73 -8.95 -2.91
N CYS A 28 0.90 -9.12 -3.93
CA CYS A 28 1.15 -8.57 -5.26
C CYS A 28 0.96 -7.07 -5.31
N VAL A 29 -0.12 -6.58 -4.69
CA VAL A 29 -0.43 -5.16 -4.58
C VAL A 29 0.69 -4.43 -3.83
N LEU A 30 1.17 -5.00 -2.72
CA LEU A 30 2.29 -4.43 -1.98
C LEU A 30 3.62 -4.52 -2.71
N GLY A 31 3.93 -5.68 -3.31
CA GLY A 31 5.16 -5.85 -4.07
C GLY A 31 5.30 -4.84 -5.21
N SER A 32 4.21 -4.55 -5.91
CA SER A 32 4.20 -3.56 -6.99
C SER A 32 4.45 -2.12 -6.51
N MET A 33 3.89 -1.74 -5.37
CA MET A 33 4.15 -0.44 -4.76
C MET A 33 5.58 -0.35 -4.23
N LEU A 34 6.09 -1.43 -3.64
CA LEU A 34 7.46 -1.51 -3.17
C LEU A 34 8.45 -1.37 -4.32
N ALA A 35 8.23 -2.10 -5.42
CA ALA A 35 9.04 -2.01 -6.63
C ALA A 35 9.08 -0.56 -7.17
N ASP A 36 7.95 0.13 -7.22
CA ASP A 36 7.92 1.54 -7.67
C ASP A 36 8.57 2.51 -6.68
N LEU A 37 8.44 2.28 -5.37
CA LEU A 37 9.14 3.09 -4.36
C LEU A 37 10.67 2.97 -4.47
N TYR A 38 11.17 1.79 -4.83
CA TYR A 38 12.60 1.54 -5.03
C TYR A 38 13.06 1.75 -6.49
N GLY A 39 12.14 2.01 -7.43
CA GLY A 39 12.45 2.15 -8.85
C GLY A 39 12.89 0.85 -9.53
N GLU A 40 12.51 -0.30 -8.96
CA GLU A 40 12.84 -1.64 -9.46
C GLU A 40 11.72 -2.20 -10.34
N LYS A 41 12.06 -3.16 -11.20
CA LYS A 41 11.04 -3.89 -11.96
C LYS A 41 10.29 -4.83 -11.03
N PHE A 42 8.97 -4.78 -11.08
CA PHE A 42 8.15 -5.70 -10.32
C PHE A 42 8.35 -7.14 -10.79
N GLY A 43 8.61 -8.04 -9.85
CA GLY A 43 8.85 -9.46 -10.10
C GLY A 43 8.39 -10.33 -8.92
N TYR A 44 8.41 -11.65 -9.09
CA TYR A 44 7.90 -12.60 -8.09
C TYR A 44 8.60 -12.49 -6.72
N GLU A 45 9.87 -12.07 -6.71
CA GLU A 45 10.65 -11.80 -5.50
C GLU A 45 9.98 -10.77 -4.58
N HIS A 46 9.35 -9.75 -5.15
CA HIS A 46 8.66 -8.69 -4.41
C HIS A 46 7.35 -9.19 -3.79
N CYS A 47 6.65 -10.11 -4.46
CA CYS A 47 5.48 -10.80 -3.92
C CYS A 47 5.87 -11.71 -2.75
N CYS A 48 6.93 -12.51 -2.92
CA CYS A 48 7.46 -13.38 -1.87
C CYS A 48 7.94 -12.57 -0.66
N LEU A 49 8.61 -11.44 -0.90
CA LEU A 49 9.06 -10.55 0.17
C LEU A 49 7.87 -9.94 0.93
N SER A 50 6.84 -9.47 0.23
CA SER A 50 5.63 -8.94 0.87
C SER A 50 4.82 -10.00 1.63
N TRP A 51 4.94 -11.27 1.25
CA TRP A 51 4.30 -12.38 1.96
C TRP A 51 5.10 -12.80 3.21
N CYS A 52 6.43 -12.93 3.08
CA CYS A 52 7.30 -13.39 4.17
C CYS A 52 7.62 -12.29 5.19
N CYS A 53 7.53 -11.01 4.80
CA CYS A 53 7.87 -9.89 5.66
C CYS A 53 6.60 -9.16 6.13
N PRO A 54 6.18 -9.34 7.40
CA PRO A 54 5.00 -8.66 7.94
C PRO A 54 5.19 -7.14 8.06
N CYS A 55 6.42 -6.64 7.93
CA CYS A 55 6.73 -5.22 7.93
C CYS A 55 6.55 -4.56 6.56
N ALA A 56 6.42 -5.34 5.47
CA ALA A 56 6.27 -4.79 4.12
C ALA A 56 5.09 -3.79 4.01
N PRO A 57 3.87 -4.08 4.50
CA PRO A 57 2.75 -3.14 4.46
C PRO A 57 3.03 -1.79 5.13
N LEU A 58 3.72 -1.83 6.28
CA LEU A 58 4.11 -0.63 7.01
C LEU A 58 5.14 0.18 6.24
N LEU A 59 6.17 -0.48 5.73
CA LEU A 59 7.24 0.16 4.96
C LEU A 59 6.69 0.83 3.70
N THR A 60 5.82 0.14 2.97
CA THR A 60 5.21 0.70 1.76
C THR A 60 4.34 1.92 2.12
N ARG A 61 3.54 1.85 3.20
CA ARG A 61 2.74 2.98 3.66
C ARG A 61 3.59 4.19 4.03
N VAL A 62 4.66 3.98 4.79
CA VAL A 62 5.60 5.04 5.20
C VAL A 62 6.31 5.62 3.97
N GLY A 63 6.73 4.78 3.03
CA GLY A 63 7.38 5.22 1.80
C GLY A 63 6.47 6.10 0.94
N ILE A 64 5.22 5.70 0.74
CA ILE A 64 4.20 6.50 0.04
C ILE A 64 3.97 7.82 0.78
N ARG A 65 3.80 7.75 2.10
CA ARG A 65 3.57 8.94 2.94
C ARG A 65 4.72 9.94 2.82
N GLN A 66 5.96 9.46 2.84
CA GLN A 66 7.16 10.29 2.68
C GLN A 66 7.27 10.85 1.26
N ARG A 67 7.00 10.04 0.23
CA ARG A 67 7.03 10.45 -1.18
C ARG A 67 6.02 11.55 -1.49
N GLU A 68 4.81 11.43 -0.97
CA GLU A 68 3.70 12.37 -1.19
C GLU A 68 3.70 13.56 -0.22
N GLY A 69 4.63 13.59 0.74
CA GLY A 69 4.71 14.66 1.74
C GLY A 69 3.50 14.71 2.69
N ILE A 70 2.85 13.57 2.96
CA ILE A 70 1.71 13.46 3.86
C ILE A 70 2.22 13.51 5.32
N PRO A 71 1.74 14.43 6.17
CA PRO A 71 2.14 14.51 7.56
C PRO A 71 1.58 13.32 8.35
N GLY A 72 2.39 12.78 9.25
CA GLY A 72 2.07 11.63 10.09
C GLY A 72 3.31 11.04 10.74
N THR A 73 3.11 10.10 11.66
CA THR A 73 4.17 9.44 12.42
C THR A 73 4.24 7.95 12.10
N LEU A 74 5.42 7.34 12.33
CA LEU A 74 5.58 5.89 12.22
C LEU A 74 4.62 5.12 13.15
N CYS A 75 4.33 5.70 14.32
CA CYS A 75 3.42 5.10 15.30
C CYS A 75 1.98 5.06 14.77
N GLU A 76 1.50 6.15 14.17
CA GLU A 76 0.20 6.18 13.49
C GLU A 76 0.15 5.16 12.35
N ASP A 77 1.17 5.12 11.49
CA ASP A 77 1.23 4.16 10.38
C ASP A 77 1.24 2.69 10.86
N TYR A 78 1.91 2.42 11.98
CA TYR A 78 1.92 1.11 12.63
C TYR A 78 0.54 0.73 13.17
N ILE A 79 -0.09 1.62 13.95
CA ILE A 79 -1.43 1.39 14.51
C ILE A 79 -2.45 1.16 13.40
N MET A 80 -2.40 1.96 12.33
CA MET A 80 -3.28 1.81 11.16
C MET A 80 -3.09 0.46 10.46
N SER A 81 -1.83 0.02 10.32
CA SER A 81 -1.50 -1.27 9.71
C SER A 81 -1.90 -2.46 10.60
N CYS A 82 -1.84 -2.32 11.92
CA CYS A 82 -2.28 -3.35 12.87
C CYS A 82 -3.80 -3.42 13.04
N CYS A 83 -4.52 -2.29 12.98
CA CYS A 83 -5.95 -2.23 13.25
C CYS A 83 -6.79 -2.81 12.11
N CYS A 84 -6.47 -2.47 10.86
CA CYS A 84 -7.03 -3.13 9.69
C CYS A 84 -6.02 -3.09 8.54
N LEU A 85 -5.18 -4.12 8.46
CA LEU A 85 -4.18 -4.27 7.41
C LEU A 85 -4.74 -4.13 5.98
N PRO A 86 -5.83 -4.84 5.57
CA PRO A 86 -6.34 -4.71 4.21
C PRO A 86 -6.90 -3.32 3.93
N CYS A 87 -7.54 -2.69 4.90
CA CYS A 87 -8.04 -1.31 4.77
C CYS A 87 -6.89 -0.32 4.58
N SER A 88 -5.82 -0.47 5.38
CA SER A 88 -4.60 0.33 5.28
C SER A 88 -3.95 0.18 3.90
N ILE A 89 -3.88 -1.05 3.37
CA ILE A 89 -3.32 -1.33 2.04
C ILE A 89 -4.20 -0.77 0.94
N CYS A 90 -5.54 -0.86 1.05
CA CYS A 90 -6.46 -0.23 0.10
C CYS A 90 -6.27 1.28 0.05
N GLN A 91 -6.18 1.93 1.21
CA GLN A 91 -5.95 3.37 1.31
C GLN A 91 -4.62 3.76 0.65
N THR A 92 -3.55 3.02 0.95
CA THR A 92 -2.22 3.24 0.37
C THR A 92 -2.19 2.99 -1.14
N ALA A 93 -2.80 1.91 -1.62
CA ALA A 93 -2.90 1.55 -3.03
C ALA A 93 -3.68 2.60 -3.83
N LYS A 94 -4.75 3.14 -3.25
CA LYS A 94 -5.53 4.22 -3.87
C LYS A 94 -4.70 5.49 -4.00
N GLN A 95 -4.01 5.89 -2.93
CA GLN A 95 -3.11 7.04 -2.96
C GLN A 95 -2.03 6.85 -4.03
N PHE A 96 -1.41 5.67 -4.08
CA PHE A 96 -0.40 5.32 -5.07
C PHE A 96 -0.89 5.44 -6.51
N SER A 97 -2.10 4.96 -6.78
CA SER A 97 -2.72 5.07 -8.10
C SER A 97 -3.03 6.52 -8.49
N GLU A 98 -3.39 7.36 -7.51
CA GLU A 98 -3.68 8.79 -7.71
C GLU A 98 -2.40 9.61 -7.92
N SER A 99 -1.28 9.19 -7.34
CA SER A 99 0.06 9.74 -7.60
C SER A 99 0.55 9.52 -9.04
N GLY A 100 -0.21 8.80 -9.89
CA GLY A 100 0.13 8.50 -11.28
C GLY A 100 1.03 7.27 -11.45
N CYS A 101 1.31 6.54 -10.36
CA CYS A 101 2.07 5.31 -10.41
C CYS A 101 1.16 4.13 -10.80
N LYS A 102 1.69 3.28 -11.69
CA LYS A 102 0.92 2.19 -12.28
C LYS A 102 1.26 0.87 -11.61
N PHE A 103 0.24 0.06 -11.38
CA PHE A 103 0.42 -1.34 -11.04
C PHE A 103 1.03 -2.05 -12.25
N HIS A 104 2.23 -2.57 -12.08
CA HIS A 104 2.89 -3.35 -13.12
C HIS A 104 2.30 -4.77 -13.15
N PRO A 105 1.99 -5.32 -14.35
CA PRO A 105 1.60 -6.71 -14.46
C PRO A 105 2.73 -7.62 -13.97
N ILE A 106 2.38 -8.76 -13.38
CA ILE A 106 3.34 -9.79 -12.98
C ILE A 106 3.89 -10.40 -14.27
N ASP A 107 5.11 -10.05 -14.67
CA ASP A 107 5.82 -10.78 -15.72
C ASP A 107 6.28 -12.12 -15.10
N LEU A 108 5.63 -13.22 -15.49
CA LEU A 108 5.99 -14.60 -15.14
C LEU A 108 7.09 -15.14 -16.05
#